data_AF-A0A7D7RHV4-F1
#
_entry.id   AF-A0A7D7RHV4-F1
#
_cell.length_a   1.000
_cell.length_b   1.000
_cell.length_c   1.000
_cell.angle_alpha   90.00
_cell.angle_beta   90.00
_cell.angle_gamma   90.00
#
_symmetry.space_group_name_H-M   'P 1'
#
loop_
_entity.id
_entity.type
_entity.pdbx_description
1 polymer ?
#
loop_
_entity_poly.entity_id
_entity_poly.type
_entity_poly.pdbx_seq_one_letter_code
_entity_poly.pdbx_strand_id
1 'polypeptide(L)'
;MYFRLLSLELKHFLRNPQFGVNLIMKLLVAFSYFWMAAAFIGAAFGVYFFVKEELQQDPIRIFSRYFLYYAVVDLLIRYFMQQMPTQNIKPFLGQNIKKKQLVNYTILRIFLHFFNWGYLLFMIPFCALLIFHGGYSVTGVLMFLFGIMFVFYFNNFLNILLNKKNTVLFSVAAVIIGLGALDYYGYIPFLSYSESFFYSFYNIPGAFLISGVLAATVAYLCYQSILGNFYLDKGLELEKAEGKTENIEFLQRFGTMGTFINNDIRLLRRSKAAKVTLYMSIAFLFYGLLFFNGAYQTDFMKLFAAIFVTGGFMMMFGQRVPAWDSSYYPLMMTQQVPYKKFLMAKWSLIILSILIGMILSTAYLYFGWEIYLTVLGAGLYNLGVNSYLTLLAGAYNKQAIDLNSTAKSFGGGKNSFNMKVLLIAIPQMVLPMAVFAIVKYLFGMYAAVAALGLLGAVGFMLRNYIFDLIVKVYKTQKYSTLQAFKKEN
;
A
#
# COMPACT_ATOMS: atom_id res chain seq x y z
N MET A 1 -16.59 -6.55 30.46
CA MET A 1 -15.15 -6.50 30.14
C MET A 1 -14.87 -6.19 28.66
N TYR A 2 -15.42 -6.95 27.71
CA TYR A 2 -15.21 -6.71 26.26
C TYR A 2 -15.61 -5.29 25.81
N PHE A 3 -16.76 -4.78 26.26
CA PHE A 3 -17.17 -3.39 26.01
C PHE A 3 -16.16 -2.35 26.54
N ARG A 4 -15.52 -2.63 27.69
CA ARG A 4 -14.49 -1.74 28.24
C ARG A 4 -13.25 -1.73 27.35
N LEU A 5 -12.82 -2.88 26.84
CA LEU A 5 -11.70 -2.98 25.89
C LEU A 5 -12.02 -2.27 24.56
N LEU A 6 -13.21 -2.47 23.99
CA LEU A 6 -13.68 -1.74 22.81
C LEU A 6 -13.74 -0.23 23.05
N SER A 7 -14.17 0.21 24.24
CA SER A 7 -14.19 1.63 24.59
C SER A 7 -12.79 2.24 24.68
N LEU A 8 -11.79 1.47 25.13
CA LEU A 8 -10.39 1.92 25.17
C LEU A 8 -9.83 2.07 23.77
N GLU A 9 -10.21 1.19 22.85
CA GLU A 9 -9.83 1.28 21.44
C GLU A 9 -10.45 2.51 20.77
N LEU A 10 -11.73 2.78 21.00
CA LEU A 10 -12.39 3.98 20.49
C LEU A 10 -11.77 5.25 21.07
N LYS A 11 -11.43 5.26 22.37
CA LYS A 11 -10.68 6.35 23.01
C LYS A 11 -9.28 6.52 22.42
N HIS A 12 -8.57 5.42 22.13
CA HIS A 12 -7.26 5.46 21.47
C HIS A 12 -7.36 6.06 20.07
N PHE A 13 -8.37 5.65 19.29
CA PHE A 13 -8.65 6.20 17.96
C PHE A 13 -8.95 7.71 18.02
N LEU A 14 -9.85 8.14 18.90
CA LEU A 14 -10.21 9.55 19.07
C LEU A 14 -9.06 10.42 19.61
N ARG A 15 -8.20 9.87 20.47
CA ARG A 15 -7.05 10.58 21.05
C ARG A 15 -5.81 10.56 20.15
N ASN A 16 -5.86 9.89 19.00
CA ASN A 16 -4.75 9.90 18.06
C ASN A 16 -4.48 11.37 17.65
N PRO A 17 -3.25 11.89 17.80
CA PRO A 17 -2.89 13.28 17.49
C PRO A 17 -3.28 13.74 16.08
N GLN A 18 -3.53 12.81 15.16
CA GLN A 18 -4.00 13.08 13.80
C GLN A 18 -5.47 13.52 13.73
N PHE A 19 -6.33 13.05 14.65
CA PHE A 19 -7.70 13.56 14.78
C PHE A 19 -7.77 14.95 15.44
N GLY A 20 -6.67 15.37 16.08
CA GLY A 20 -6.50 16.71 16.64
C GLY A 20 -6.14 17.80 15.63
N VAL A 21 -6.03 17.47 14.34
CA VAL A 21 -5.68 18.44 13.28
C VAL A 21 -6.95 19.10 12.71
N ASN A 22 -6.82 20.38 12.32
CA ASN A 22 -7.77 21.32 11.71
C ASN A 22 -9.05 20.74 11.08
N LEU A 23 -10.18 21.44 11.23
CA LEU A 23 -11.51 21.10 10.68
C LEU A 23 -11.49 20.57 9.22
N ILE A 24 -10.66 21.19 8.37
CA ILE A 24 -10.46 20.79 6.96
C ILE A 24 -10.03 19.31 6.85
N MET A 25 -9.16 18.83 7.74
CA MET A 25 -8.70 17.43 7.76
C MET A 25 -9.84 16.46 8.07
N LYS A 26 -10.73 16.83 9.00
CA LYS A 26 -11.88 16.00 9.36
C LYS A 26 -12.87 15.90 8.20
N LEU A 27 -13.16 17.02 7.56
CA LEU A 27 -14.04 17.07 6.38
C LEU A 27 -13.50 16.21 5.24
N LEU A 28 -12.20 16.27 4.96
CA LEU A 28 -11.61 15.54 3.85
C LEU A 28 -11.53 14.03 4.12
N VAL A 29 -11.22 13.62 5.37
CA VAL A 29 -11.30 12.20 5.78
C VAL A 29 -12.74 11.70 5.67
N ALA A 30 -13.72 12.45 6.16
CA ALA A 30 -15.14 12.10 6.04
C ALA A 30 -15.56 11.98 4.56
N PHE A 31 -15.14 12.92 3.72
CA PHE A 31 -15.37 12.88 2.27
C PHE A 31 -14.76 11.62 1.64
N SER A 32 -13.55 11.22 2.03
CA SER A 32 -12.92 10.01 1.47
C SER A 32 -13.69 8.72 1.82
N TYR A 33 -14.21 8.61 3.06
CA TYR A 33 -15.05 7.49 3.46
C TYR A 33 -16.39 7.49 2.73
N PHE A 34 -17.01 8.67 2.60
CA PHE A 34 -18.26 8.82 1.86
C PHE A 34 -18.10 8.49 0.38
N TRP A 35 -17.05 9.00 -0.27
CA TRP A 35 -16.72 8.70 -1.66
C TRP A 35 -16.49 7.21 -1.89
N MET A 36 -15.73 6.56 -1.01
CA MET A 36 -15.51 5.11 -1.08
C MET A 36 -16.83 4.33 -0.95
N ALA A 37 -17.69 4.70 0.01
CA ALA A 37 -19.00 4.07 0.16
C ALA A 37 -19.89 4.29 -1.07
N ALA A 38 -19.94 5.51 -1.60
CA ALA A 38 -20.67 5.85 -2.81
C ALA A 38 -20.15 5.07 -4.03
N ALA A 39 -18.83 4.87 -4.15
CA ALA A 39 -18.24 4.09 -5.23
C ALA A 39 -18.60 2.60 -5.13
N PHE A 40 -18.57 1.99 -3.94
CA PHE A 40 -19.00 0.60 -3.75
C PHE A 40 -20.49 0.40 -4.03
N ILE A 41 -21.33 1.32 -3.57
CA ILE A 41 -22.76 1.30 -3.86
C ILE A 41 -22.97 1.47 -5.37
N GLY A 42 -22.37 2.49 -5.99
CA GLY A 42 -22.47 2.73 -7.43
C GLY A 42 -21.99 1.55 -8.27
N ALA A 43 -20.94 0.85 -7.84
CA ALA A 43 -20.48 -0.38 -8.48
C ALA A 43 -21.53 -1.51 -8.41
N ALA A 44 -22.28 -1.63 -7.31
CA ALA A 44 -23.35 -2.62 -7.21
C ALA A 44 -24.47 -2.36 -8.23
N PHE A 45 -24.86 -1.09 -8.39
CA PHE A 45 -25.82 -0.68 -9.43
C PHE A 45 -25.25 -0.94 -10.82
N GLY A 46 -24.02 -0.50 -11.08
CA GLY A 46 -23.35 -0.66 -12.37
C GLY A 46 -23.25 -2.13 -12.79
N VAL A 47 -22.81 -3.02 -11.91
CA VAL A 47 -22.72 -4.46 -12.20
C VAL A 47 -24.09 -5.05 -12.46
N TYR A 48 -25.09 -4.73 -11.64
CA TYR A 48 -26.43 -5.29 -11.81
C TYR A 48 -27.08 -4.87 -13.14
N PHE A 49 -27.09 -3.57 -13.45
CA PHE A 49 -27.72 -3.05 -14.67
C PHE A 49 -26.94 -3.46 -15.93
N PHE A 50 -25.62 -3.40 -15.91
CA PHE A 50 -24.80 -3.86 -17.03
C PHE A 50 -25.05 -5.33 -17.38
N VAL A 51 -25.13 -6.20 -16.36
CA VAL A 51 -25.37 -7.63 -16.62
C VAL A 51 -26.80 -7.90 -17.09
N LYS A 52 -27.79 -7.19 -16.51
CA LYS A 52 -29.20 -7.43 -16.82
C LYS A 52 -29.63 -6.82 -18.17
N GLU A 53 -29.18 -5.62 -18.48
CA GLU A 53 -29.63 -4.85 -19.65
C GLU A 53 -28.72 -5.08 -20.86
N GLU A 54 -27.40 -5.00 -20.69
CA GLU A 54 -26.45 -5.09 -21.81
C GLU A 54 -26.13 -6.56 -22.16
N LEU A 55 -25.82 -7.37 -21.14
CA LEU A 55 -25.47 -8.78 -21.34
C LEU A 55 -26.68 -9.72 -21.38
N GLN A 56 -27.85 -9.25 -20.93
CA GLN A 56 -29.09 -10.04 -20.84
C GLN A 56 -28.91 -11.39 -20.14
N GLN A 57 -28.07 -11.42 -19.10
CA GLN A 57 -27.72 -12.62 -18.34
C GLN A 57 -28.15 -12.51 -16.88
N ASP A 58 -28.19 -13.65 -16.18
CA ASP A 58 -28.49 -13.71 -14.74
C ASP A 58 -27.35 -13.07 -13.93
N PRO A 59 -27.59 -11.94 -13.22
CA PRO A 59 -26.55 -11.27 -12.44
C PRO A 59 -25.93 -12.14 -11.34
N ILE A 60 -26.68 -13.10 -10.76
CA ILE A 60 -26.12 -14.00 -9.75
C ILE A 60 -25.15 -14.99 -10.39
N ARG A 61 -25.45 -15.52 -11.58
CA ARG A 61 -24.54 -16.42 -12.30
C ARG A 61 -23.24 -15.71 -12.68
N ILE A 62 -23.34 -14.52 -13.26
CA ILE A 62 -22.16 -13.76 -13.67
C ILE A 62 -21.30 -13.37 -12.47
N PHE A 63 -21.92 -12.91 -11.37
CA PHE A 63 -21.19 -12.69 -10.13
C PHE A 63 -20.48 -13.97 -9.66
N SER A 64 -21.19 -15.09 -9.62
CA SER A 64 -20.67 -16.39 -9.16
C SER A 64 -19.50 -16.88 -10.01
N ARG A 65 -19.55 -16.63 -11.32
CA ARG A 65 -18.50 -17.00 -12.28
C ARG A 65 -17.16 -16.32 -11.98
N TYR A 66 -17.17 -15.04 -11.60
CA TYR A 66 -15.95 -14.28 -11.31
C TYR A 66 -15.58 -14.22 -9.82
N PHE A 67 -16.48 -14.63 -8.92
CA PHE A 67 -16.30 -14.45 -7.48
C PHE A 67 -15.06 -15.18 -6.92
N LEU A 68 -14.67 -16.34 -7.44
CA LEU A 68 -13.46 -17.03 -6.96
C LEU A 68 -12.20 -16.21 -7.20
N TYR A 69 -12.06 -15.59 -8.38
CA TYR A 69 -10.94 -14.67 -8.66
C TYR A 69 -10.96 -13.49 -7.70
N TYR A 70 -12.13 -12.91 -7.48
CA TYR A 70 -12.29 -11.83 -6.52
C TYR A 70 -11.88 -12.26 -5.11
N ALA A 71 -12.28 -13.45 -4.64
CA ALA A 71 -11.93 -13.97 -3.32
C ALA A 71 -10.40 -14.16 -3.17
N VAL A 72 -9.71 -14.55 -4.24
CA VAL A 72 -8.25 -14.73 -4.22
C VAL A 72 -7.54 -13.38 -4.20
N VAL A 73 -7.99 -12.44 -5.02
CA VAL A 73 -7.49 -11.07 -5.00
C VAL A 73 -7.75 -10.43 -3.64
N ASP A 74 -8.92 -10.63 -3.04
CA ASP A 74 -9.25 -10.20 -1.68
C ASP A 74 -8.27 -10.79 -0.65
N LEU A 75 -7.94 -12.08 -0.72
CA LEU A 75 -6.94 -12.69 0.16
C LEU A 75 -5.54 -12.05 -0.02
N LEU A 76 -5.12 -11.78 -1.26
CA LEU A 76 -3.85 -11.10 -1.55
C LEU A 76 -3.83 -9.68 -0.99
N ILE A 77 -4.87 -8.90 -1.27
CA ILE A 77 -5.01 -7.52 -0.77
C ILE A 77 -5.01 -7.53 0.76
N ARG A 78 -5.78 -8.41 1.41
CA ARG A 78 -5.76 -8.57 2.87
C ARG A 78 -4.38 -8.91 3.38
N TYR A 79 -3.65 -9.79 2.71
CA TYR A 79 -2.31 -10.18 3.15
C TYR A 79 -1.34 -9.00 3.21
N PHE A 80 -1.40 -8.11 2.22
CA PHE A 80 -0.53 -6.94 2.16
C PHE A 80 -1.05 -5.76 3.00
N MET A 81 -2.37 -5.51 2.98
CA MET A 81 -2.95 -4.30 3.56
C MET A 81 -3.50 -4.48 4.98
N GLN A 82 -3.98 -5.67 5.34
CA GLN A 82 -4.62 -5.90 6.63
C GLN A 82 -3.57 -6.04 7.75
N GLN A 83 -3.58 -5.08 8.67
CA GLN A 83 -2.73 -5.13 9.86
C GLN A 83 -3.31 -6.08 10.89
N MET A 84 -2.42 -6.84 11.54
CA MET A 84 -2.84 -7.87 12.47
C MET A 84 -3.14 -7.25 13.84
N PRO A 85 -4.33 -7.53 14.43
CA PRO A 85 -4.76 -6.89 15.66
C PRO A 85 -3.91 -7.27 16.89
N THR A 86 -3.04 -8.28 16.77
CA THR A 86 -2.16 -8.76 17.85
C THR A 86 -1.10 -7.76 18.28
N GLN A 87 -0.74 -6.78 17.44
CA GLN A 87 0.29 -5.78 17.77
C GLN A 87 -0.16 -4.81 18.88
N ASN A 88 -1.45 -4.56 19.02
CA ASN A 88 -2.00 -3.63 20.02
C ASN A 88 -2.26 -4.29 21.38
N ILE A 89 -1.95 -5.58 21.53
CA ILE A 89 -2.23 -6.33 22.77
C ILE A 89 -1.09 -6.22 23.77
N LYS A 90 0.12 -5.82 23.32
CA LYS A 90 1.31 -5.68 24.17
C LYS A 90 1.05 -4.92 25.49
N PRO A 91 0.32 -3.78 25.52
CA PRO A 91 0.06 -3.05 26.76
C PRO A 91 -0.81 -3.80 27.77
N PHE A 92 -1.59 -4.80 27.31
CA PHE A 92 -2.45 -5.61 28.16
C PHE A 92 -1.76 -6.85 28.71
N LEU A 93 -0.57 -7.22 28.21
CA LEU A 93 0.17 -8.41 28.68
C LEU A 93 0.66 -8.28 30.12
N GLY A 94 0.93 -7.05 30.58
CA GLY A 94 1.31 -6.77 31.97
C GLY A 94 0.12 -6.54 32.91
N GLN A 95 -1.12 -6.60 32.41
CA GLN A 95 -2.32 -6.39 33.22
C GLN A 95 -2.90 -7.73 33.69
N ASN A 96 -3.63 -7.72 34.80
CA ASN A 96 -4.29 -8.92 35.36
C ASN A 96 -5.55 -9.31 34.54
N ILE A 97 -5.35 -9.69 33.28
CA ILE A 97 -6.39 -10.12 32.35
C ILE A 97 -6.09 -11.56 31.91
N LYS A 98 -7.09 -12.44 31.93
CA LYS A 98 -6.90 -13.83 31.50
C LYS A 98 -6.57 -13.90 30.02
N LYS A 99 -5.56 -14.70 29.64
CA LYS A 99 -5.13 -14.88 28.23
C LYS A 99 -6.29 -15.18 27.28
N LYS A 100 -7.17 -16.11 27.65
CA LYS A 100 -8.38 -16.47 26.84
C LYS A 100 -9.27 -15.26 26.54
N GLN A 101 -9.39 -14.31 27.48
CA GLN A 101 -10.19 -13.10 27.27
C GLN A 101 -9.53 -12.15 26.26
N LEU A 102 -8.19 -12.03 26.28
CA LEU A 102 -7.45 -11.24 25.29
C LEU A 102 -7.51 -11.87 23.90
N VAL A 103 -7.41 -13.20 23.80
CA VAL A 103 -7.55 -13.91 22.52
C VAL A 103 -8.97 -13.72 21.96
N ASN A 104 -10.01 -13.89 22.78
CA ASN A 104 -11.39 -13.64 22.36
C ASN A 104 -11.62 -12.18 21.95
N TYR A 105 -11.04 -11.22 22.68
CA TYR A 105 -11.07 -9.81 22.28
C TYR A 105 -10.39 -9.59 20.93
N THR A 106 -9.26 -10.26 20.67
CA THR A 106 -8.55 -10.20 19.39
C THR A 106 -9.42 -10.68 18.24
N ILE A 107 -10.12 -11.82 18.43
CA ILE A 107 -11.05 -12.36 17.44
C ILE A 107 -12.23 -11.43 17.22
N LEU A 108 -12.85 -10.92 18.28
CA LEU A 108 -13.96 -9.96 18.17
C LEU A 108 -13.53 -8.72 17.37
N ARG A 109 -12.32 -8.23 17.62
CA ARG A 109 -11.74 -7.10 16.89
C ARG A 109 -11.53 -7.38 15.41
N ILE A 110 -11.19 -8.62 15.07
CA ILE A 110 -11.07 -9.06 13.67
C ILE A 110 -12.43 -8.91 12.98
N PHE A 111 -13.53 -9.37 13.57
CA PHE A 111 -14.88 -9.22 13.00
C PHE A 111 -15.26 -7.76 12.71
N LEU A 112 -14.86 -6.82 13.57
CA LEU A 112 -15.18 -5.39 13.43
C LEU A 112 -14.27 -4.63 12.43
N HIS A 113 -13.24 -5.28 11.90
CA HIS A 113 -12.30 -4.65 10.98
C HIS A 113 -12.96 -4.31 9.63
N PHE A 114 -12.62 -3.16 9.02
CA PHE A 114 -13.21 -2.68 7.76
C PHE A 114 -13.25 -3.74 6.67
N PHE A 115 -12.18 -4.53 6.50
CA PHE A 115 -12.14 -5.58 5.48
C PHE A 115 -13.23 -6.66 5.66
N ASN A 116 -13.77 -6.86 6.86
CA ASN A 116 -14.78 -7.89 7.13
C ASN A 116 -16.23 -7.41 7.06
N TRP A 117 -16.46 -6.11 6.93
CA TRP A 117 -17.81 -5.56 6.72
C TRP A 117 -17.89 -4.65 5.49
N GLY A 118 -16.77 -4.15 4.97
CA GLY A 118 -16.74 -3.19 3.86
C GLY A 118 -17.34 -3.74 2.58
N TYR A 119 -17.24 -5.04 2.31
CA TYR A 119 -17.88 -5.67 1.15
C TYR A 119 -19.42 -5.57 1.21
N LEU A 120 -20.02 -5.38 2.40
CA LEU A 120 -21.46 -5.20 2.55
C LEU A 120 -21.94 -3.90 1.90
N LEU A 121 -21.08 -2.88 1.76
CA LEU A 121 -21.41 -1.65 1.04
C LEU A 121 -21.73 -1.92 -0.43
N PHE A 122 -21.19 -3.01 -1.00
CA PHE A 122 -21.54 -3.50 -2.33
C PHE A 122 -22.65 -4.55 -2.27
N MET A 123 -22.52 -5.55 -1.39
CA MET A 123 -23.44 -6.70 -1.38
C MET A 123 -24.87 -6.35 -0.95
N ILE A 124 -25.07 -5.43 0.00
CA ILE A 124 -26.41 -5.03 0.43
C ILE A 124 -27.20 -4.37 -0.72
N PRO A 125 -26.70 -3.31 -1.39
CA PRO A 125 -27.42 -2.73 -2.52
C PRO A 125 -27.57 -3.70 -3.69
N PHE A 126 -26.57 -4.55 -3.97
CA PHE A 126 -26.68 -5.58 -5.01
C PHE A 126 -27.82 -6.58 -4.72
N CYS A 127 -27.90 -7.09 -3.49
CA CYS A 127 -28.98 -7.98 -3.06
C CYS A 127 -30.34 -7.28 -3.07
N ALA A 128 -30.41 -6.00 -2.69
CA ALA A 128 -31.65 -5.23 -2.77
C ALA A 128 -32.14 -5.09 -4.23
N LEU A 129 -31.24 -4.83 -5.17
CA LEU A 129 -31.58 -4.76 -6.61
C LEU A 129 -32.05 -6.12 -7.15
N LEU A 130 -31.42 -7.22 -6.74
CA LEU A 130 -31.87 -8.57 -7.09
C LEU A 130 -33.32 -8.82 -6.60
N ILE A 131 -33.64 -8.45 -5.37
CA ILE A 131 -34.98 -8.68 -4.80
C ILE A 131 -36.02 -7.74 -5.43
N PHE A 132 -35.81 -6.42 -5.35
CA PHE A 132 -36.84 -5.44 -5.69
C PHE A 132 -36.99 -5.21 -7.20
N HIS A 133 -35.89 -5.28 -7.96
CA HIS A 133 -35.91 -5.04 -9.41
C HIS A 133 -35.75 -6.33 -10.22
N GLY A 134 -35.03 -7.32 -9.69
CA GLY A 134 -34.78 -8.60 -10.36
C GLY A 134 -35.87 -9.64 -10.17
N GLY A 135 -36.75 -9.48 -9.17
CA GLY A 135 -37.77 -10.48 -8.84
C GLY A 135 -37.23 -11.77 -8.24
N TYR A 136 -35.99 -11.76 -7.72
CA TYR A 136 -35.37 -12.95 -7.14
C TYR A 136 -35.99 -13.30 -5.78
N SER A 137 -36.02 -14.59 -5.46
CA SER A 137 -36.49 -15.05 -4.14
C SER A 137 -35.69 -14.46 -2.98
N VAL A 138 -36.38 -13.87 -2.00
CA VAL A 138 -35.74 -13.25 -0.82
C VAL A 138 -34.87 -14.27 -0.07
N THR A 139 -35.39 -15.48 0.13
CA THR A 139 -34.69 -16.57 0.80
C THR A 139 -33.42 -16.98 0.07
N GLY A 140 -33.48 -17.16 -1.26
CA GLY A 140 -32.30 -17.51 -2.06
C GLY A 140 -31.23 -16.43 -2.01
N VAL A 141 -31.63 -15.15 -2.11
CA VAL A 141 -30.69 -14.02 -2.04
C VAL A 141 -30.03 -13.92 -0.65
N LEU A 142 -30.76 -14.18 0.43
CA LEU A 142 -30.18 -14.22 1.77
C LEU A 142 -29.20 -15.38 1.95
N MET A 143 -29.53 -16.58 1.46
CA MET A 143 -28.62 -17.73 1.49
C MET A 143 -27.33 -17.43 0.73
N PHE A 144 -27.46 -16.82 -0.45
CA PHE A 144 -26.33 -16.34 -1.25
C PHE A 144 -25.47 -15.32 -0.47
N LEU A 145 -26.10 -14.28 0.11
CA LEU A 145 -25.40 -13.27 0.91
C LEU A 145 -24.61 -13.88 2.07
N PHE A 146 -25.21 -14.82 2.83
CA PHE A 146 -24.53 -15.49 3.93
C PHE A 146 -23.38 -16.39 3.45
N GLY A 147 -23.56 -17.09 2.33
CA GLY A 147 -22.50 -17.90 1.72
C GLY A 147 -21.28 -17.05 1.34
N ILE A 148 -21.52 -15.93 0.67
CA ILE A 148 -20.47 -14.95 0.31
C ILE A 148 -19.81 -14.37 1.57
N MET A 149 -20.59 -14.00 2.59
CA MET A 149 -20.06 -13.53 3.87
C MET A 149 -19.12 -14.55 4.52
N PHE A 150 -19.46 -15.84 4.52
CA PHE A 150 -18.61 -16.88 5.09
C PHE A 150 -17.28 -17.02 4.34
N VAL A 151 -17.28 -16.87 3.01
CA VAL A 151 -16.03 -16.88 2.22
C VAL A 151 -15.11 -15.73 2.62
N PHE A 152 -15.65 -14.52 2.83
CA PHE A 152 -14.86 -13.39 3.32
C PHE A 152 -14.26 -13.65 4.71
N TYR A 153 -15.03 -14.27 5.62
CA TYR A 153 -14.51 -14.65 6.94
C TYR A 153 -13.44 -15.74 6.84
N PHE A 154 -13.65 -16.75 6.00
CA PHE A 154 -12.66 -17.78 5.71
C PHE A 154 -11.34 -17.14 5.24
N ASN A 155 -11.38 -16.27 4.23
CA ASN A 155 -10.21 -15.54 3.73
C ASN A 155 -9.50 -14.75 4.82
N ASN A 156 -10.27 -14.07 5.67
CA ASN A 156 -9.74 -13.27 6.74
C ASN A 156 -9.00 -14.11 7.81
N PHE A 157 -9.57 -15.23 8.26
CA PHE A 157 -8.90 -16.10 9.22
C PHE A 157 -7.72 -16.86 8.59
N LEU A 158 -7.84 -17.24 7.32
CA LEU A 158 -6.75 -17.83 6.56
C LEU A 158 -5.57 -16.86 6.43
N ASN A 159 -5.84 -15.58 6.15
CA ASN A 159 -4.83 -14.53 6.10
C ASN A 159 -4.02 -14.45 7.41
N ILE A 160 -4.71 -14.55 8.55
CA ILE A 160 -4.08 -14.52 9.87
C ILE A 160 -3.13 -15.71 10.07
N LEU A 161 -3.55 -16.91 9.65
CA LEU A 161 -2.74 -18.13 9.74
C LEU A 161 -1.55 -18.13 8.77
N LEU A 162 -1.70 -17.54 7.59
CA LEU A 162 -0.63 -17.40 6.59
C LEU A 162 0.39 -16.30 6.95
N ASN A 163 0.11 -15.49 7.96
CA ASN A 163 1.00 -14.40 8.35
C ASN A 163 2.39 -14.93 8.74
N LYS A 164 3.45 -14.27 8.25
CA LYS A 164 4.87 -14.71 8.31
C LYS A 164 5.25 -15.95 7.48
N LYS A 165 4.31 -16.60 6.79
CA LYS A 165 4.56 -17.73 5.87
C LYS A 165 4.45 -17.29 4.40
N ASN A 166 5.30 -16.34 3.99
CA ASN A 166 5.26 -15.72 2.66
C ASN A 166 5.31 -16.77 1.54
N THR A 167 6.10 -17.83 1.68
CA THR A 167 6.25 -18.90 0.67
C THR A 167 4.92 -19.58 0.34
N VAL A 168 4.08 -19.85 1.34
CA VAL A 168 2.79 -20.54 1.15
C VAL A 168 1.79 -19.65 0.44
N LEU A 169 1.80 -18.34 0.73
CA LEU A 169 0.92 -17.40 0.03
C LEU A 169 1.32 -17.25 -1.44
N PHE A 170 2.62 -17.06 -1.72
CA PHE A 170 3.08 -16.90 -3.10
C PHE A 170 2.90 -18.18 -3.92
N SER A 171 3.03 -19.36 -3.32
CA SER A 171 2.75 -20.62 -4.01
C SER A 171 1.26 -20.76 -4.33
N VAL A 172 0.36 -20.45 -3.40
CA VAL A 172 -1.10 -20.49 -3.65
C VAL A 172 -1.49 -19.46 -4.72
N ALA A 173 -0.93 -18.25 -4.66
CA ALA A 173 -1.15 -17.22 -5.67
C ALA A 173 -0.67 -17.66 -7.06
N ALA A 174 0.53 -18.24 -7.15
CA ALA A 174 1.11 -18.74 -8.40
C ALA A 174 0.27 -19.88 -9.00
N VAL A 175 -0.23 -20.79 -8.17
CA VAL A 175 -1.13 -21.87 -8.62
C VAL A 175 -2.42 -21.30 -9.20
N ILE A 176 -3.02 -20.30 -8.55
CA ILE A 176 -4.29 -19.72 -9.03
C ILE A 176 -4.10 -18.89 -10.29
N ILE A 177 -2.99 -18.14 -10.39
CA ILE A 177 -2.61 -17.44 -11.63
C ILE A 177 -2.37 -18.46 -12.74
N GLY A 178 -1.70 -19.57 -12.44
CA GLY A 178 -1.51 -20.68 -13.38
C GLY A 178 -2.83 -21.29 -13.85
N LEU A 179 -3.77 -21.54 -12.93
CA LEU A 179 -5.11 -22.03 -13.25
C LEU A 179 -5.90 -21.03 -14.10
N GLY A 180 -5.77 -19.73 -13.83
CA GLY A 180 -6.39 -18.70 -14.66
C GLY A 180 -5.77 -18.56 -16.05
N ALA A 181 -4.46 -18.77 -16.18
CA ALA A 181 -3.83 -18.85 -17.49
C ALA A 181 -4.31 -20.08 -18.27
N LEU A 182 -4.43 -21.23 -17.60
CA LEU A 182 -4.95 -22.46 -18.20
C LEU A 182 -6.42 -22.32 -18.64
N ASP A 183 -7.24 -21.60 -17.87
CA ASP A 183 -8.62 -21.25 -18.25
C ASP A 183 -8.66 -20.31 -19.45
N TYR A 184 -7.79 -19.28 -19.48
CA TYR A 184 -7.68 -18.37 -20.61
C TYR A 184 -7.30 -19.08 -21.92
N TYR A 185 -6.40 -20.07 -21.86
CA TYR A 185 -6.03 -20.89 -23.01
C TYR A 185 -7.00 -22.07 -23.27
N GLY A 186 -8.06 -22.21 -22.48
CA GLY A 186 -9.13 -23.20 -22.69
C GLY A 186 -8.81 -24.63 -22.25
N TYR A 187 -7.74 -24.85 -21.48
CA TYR A 187 -7.36 -26.18 -21.01
C TYR A 187 -8.19 -26.66 -19.80
N ILE A 188 -8.62 -25.75 -18.92
CA ILE A 188 -9.42 -26.07 -17.73
C ILE A 188 -10.53 -25.03 -17.58
N PRO A 189 -11.83 -25.39 -17.56
CA PRO A 189 -12.93 -24.42 -17.42
C PRO A 189 -13.12 -23.96 -15.96
N PHE A 190 -12.13 -23.25 -15.43
CA PHE A 190 -12.07 -22.80 -14.04
C PHE A 190 -13.22 -21.84 -13.68
N LEU A 191 -13.56 -20.91 -14.59
CA LEU A 191 -14.68 -19.99 -14.40
C LEU A 191 -16.02 -20.74 -14.23
N SER A 192 -16.23 -21.83 -14.96
CA SER A 192 -17.45 -22.64 -14.87
C SER A 192 -17.57 -23.37 -13.53
N TYR A 193 -16.44 -23.81 -12.95
CA TYR A 193 -16.44 -24.38 -11.60
C TYR A 193 -16.76 -23.34 -10.53
N SER A 194 -16.21 -22.12 -10.66
CA SER A 194 -16.56 -20.99 -9.78
C SER A 194 -18.06 -20.70 -9.86
N GLU A 195 -18.60 -20.57 -11.08
CA GLU A 195 -20.02 -20.32 -11.30
C GLU A 195 -20.89 -21.36 -10.62
N SER A 196 -20.66 -22.64 -10.90
CA SER A 196 -21.43 -23.75 -10.34
C SER A 196 -21.42 -23.76 -8.81
N PHE A 197 -20.23 -23.57 -8.21
CA PHE A 197 -20.08 -23.57 -6.76
C PHE A 197 -20.80 -22.40 -6.09
N PHE A 198 -20.59 -21.16 -6.53
CA PHE A 198 -21.20 -20.00 -5.87
C PHE A 198 -22.67 -19.80 -6.22
N TYR A 199 -23.10 -20.20 -7.42
CA TYR A 199 -24.50 -20.18 -7.81
C TYR A 199 -25.32 -21.22 -7.02
N SER A 200 -24.67 -22.31 -6.56
CA SER A 200 -25.32 -23.28 -5.68
C SER A 200 -25.83 -22.67 -4.37
N PHE A 201 -25.21 -21.58 -3.87
CA PHE A 201 -25.68 -20.92 -2.65
C PHE A 201 -27.05 -20.27 -2.81
N TYR A 202 -27.42 -19.90 -4.04
CA TYR A 202 -28.74 -19.37 -4.36
C TYR A 202 -29.76 -20.49 -4.65
N ASN A 203 -29.35 -21.49 -5.44
CA ASN A 203 -30.27 -22.53 -5.94
C ASN A 203 -30.55 -23.67 -4.95
N ILE A 204 -29.55 -24.07 -4.17
CA ILE A 204 -29.62 -25.25 -3.31
C ILE A 204 -29.73 -24.79 -1.86
N PRO A 205 -30.89 -25.00 -1.20
CA PRO A 205 -31.05 -24.67 0.20
C PRO A 205 -29.96 -25.31 1.06
N GLY A 206 -29.26 -24.50 1.86
CA GLY A 206 -28.21 -24.97 2.78
C GLY A 206 -26.81 -25.16 2.17
N ALA A 207 -26.62 -25.06 0.85
CA ALA A 207 -25.29 -25.18 0.23
C ALA A 207 -24.29 -24.14 0.78
N PHE A 208 -24.79 -22.94 1.13
CA PHE A 208 -23.98 -21.88 1.74
C PHE A 208 -23.35 -22.27 3.09
N LEU A 209 -23.89 -23.28 3.79
CA LEU A 209 -23.35 -23.76 5.07
C LEU A 209 -21.98 -24.42 4.91
N ILE A 210 -21.64 -24.94 3.72
CA ILE A 210 -20.31 -25.52 3.45
C ILE A 210 -19.23 -24.45 3.70
N SER A 211 -19.43 -23.24 3.15
CA SER A 211 -18.55 -22.09 3.40
C SER A 211 -18.55 -21.68 4.88
N GLY A 212 -19.69 -21.79 5.56
CA GLY A 212 -19.82 -21.51 6.98
C GLY A 212 -18.99 -22.45 7.85
N VAL A 213 -19.05 -23.76 7.57
CA VAL A 213 -18.25 -24.78 8.26
C VAL A 213 -16.75 -24.53 8.01
N LEU A 214 -16.34 -24.28 6.76
CA LEU A 214 -14.95 -23.96 6.44
C LEU A 214 -14.45 -22.72 7.19
N ALA A 215 -15.24 -21.63 7.20
CA ALA A 215 -14.90 -20.42 7.92
C ALA A 215 -14.77 -20.67 9.44
N ALA A 216 -15.68 -21.45 10.03
CA ALA A 216 -15.64 -21.81 11.45
C ALA A 216 -14.41 -22.67 11.80
N THR A 217 -14.07 -23.66 10.96
CA THR A 217 -12.86 -24.49 11.14
C THR A 217 -11.61 -23.64 11.13
N VAL A 218 -11.45 -22.75 10.15
CA VAL A 218 -10.26 -21.89 10.06
C VAL A 218 -10.24 -20.86 11.21
N ALA A 219 -11.40 -20.34 11.62
CA ALA A 219 -11.51 -19.48 12.81
C ALA A 219 -11.06 -20.21 14.09
N TYR A 220 -11.41 -21.48 14.25
CA TYR A 220 -10.99 -22.31 15.37
C TYR A 220 -9.47 -22.56 15.36
N LEU A 221 -8.91 -22.92 14.21
CA LEU A 221 -7.45 -23.06 14.05
C LEU A 221 -6.71 -21.74 14.33
N CYS A 222 -7.28 -20.62 13.90
CA CYS A 222 -6.79 -19.29 14.20
C CYS A 222 -6.80 -19.00 15.71
N TYR A 223 -7.89 -19.32 16.41
CA TYR A 223 -7.98 -19.17 17.86
C TYR A 223 -6.88 -19.97 18.58
N GLN A 224 -6.70 -21.24 18.22
CA GLN A 224 -5.67 -22.09 18.79
C GLN A 224 -4.26 -21.53 18.53
N SER A 225 -4.00 -21.07 17.30
CA SER A 225 -2.71 -20.49 16.91
C SER A 225 -2.38 -19.22 17.70
N ILE A 226 -3.35 -18.31 17.86
CA ILE A 226 -3.15 -17.08 18.64
C ILE A 226 -2.93 -17.42 20.12
N LEU A 227 -3.69 -18.37 20.67
CA LEU A 227 -3.56 -18.78 22.07
C LEU A 227 -2.19 -19.41 22.36
N GLY A 228 -1.70 -20.28 21.47
CA GLY A 228 -0.39 -20.93 21.60
C GLY A 228 0.80 -19.97 21.43
N ASN A 229 0.65 -18.95 20.59
CA ASN A 229 1.69 -17.95 20.30
C ASN A 229 1.61 -16.68 21.18
N PHE A 230 0.77 -16.68 22.22
CA PHE A 230 0.52 -15.51 23.08
C PHE A 230 1.65 -15.20 24.08
N TYR A 231 2.84 -15.77 23.91
CA TYR A 231 3.99 -15.56 24.81
C TYR A 231 4.95 -14.51 24.23
N LEU A 232 5.45 -13.63 25.10
CA LEU A 232 6.41 -12.58 24.73
C LEU A 232 7.66 -13.18 24.04
N ASP A 233 8.11 -14.35 24.51
CA ASP A 233 9.40 -14.93 24.14
C ASP A 233 9.43 -15.53 22.72
N LYS A 234 8.34 -16.12 22.24
CA LYS A 234 8.32 -16.80 20.91
C LYS A 234 8.02 -15.88 19.73
N GLY A 235 7.45 -14.70 19.97
CA GLY A 235 6.96 -13.81 18.92
C GLY A 235 7.76 -12.52 18.74
N LEU A 236 8.58 -12.15 19.73
CA LEU A 236 9.22 -10.82 19.85
C LEU A 236 10.73 -10.87 20.13
N GLU A 237 11.35 -12.04 20.29
CA GLU A 237 12.81 -12.10 20.30
C GLU A 237 13.33 -11.58 18.96
N LEU A 238 14.01 -10.44 19.02
CA LEU A 238 14.78 -9.91 17.92
C LEU A 238 15.79 -10.99 17.56
N GLU A 239 15.65 -11.60 16.38
CA GLU A 239 16.75 -12.38 15.78
C GLU A 239 17.97 -11.45 15.75
N LYS A 240 18.89 -11.65 16.70
CA LYS A 240 20.17 -10.95 16.72
C LYS A 240 21.01 -11.55 15.60
N ALA A 241 20.81 -11.07 14.38
CA ALA A 241 21.76 -11.33 13.31
C ALA A 241 23.09 -10.64 13.67
N GLU A 242 24.15 -11.42 13.85
CA GLU A 242 25.51 -10.89 14.02
C GLU A 242 25.88 -10.04 12.80
N GLY A 243 25.94 -8.72 12.99
CA GLY A 243 26.23 -7.79 11.92
C GLY A 243 27.75 -7.70 11.66
N LYS A 244 28.23 -8.27 10.54
CA LYS A 244 29.59 -7.99 10.04
C LYS A 244 29.76 -6.51 9.70
N THR A 245 30.71 -5.80 10.30
CA THR A 245 30.95 -4.37 10.01
C THR A 245 31.51 -4.18 8.59
N GLU A 246 30.63 -4.05 7.59
CA GLU A 246 31.01 -3.68 6.22
C GLU A 246 31.24 -2.17 6.18
N ASN A 247 32.49 -1.72 6.12
CA ASN A 247 32.82 -0.32 5.91
C ASN A 247 33.26 -0.13 4.45
N ILE A 248 32.48 0.62 3.67
CA ILE A 248 32.83 0.91 2.28
C ILE A 248 33.86 2.03 2.27
N GLU A 249 35.14 1.66 2.20
CA GLU A 249 36.30 2.56 2.27
C GLU A 249 36.23 3.71 1.24
N PHE A 250 35.71 3.43 0.05
CA PHE A 250 35.51 4.42 -1.01
C PHE A 250 34.66 5.63 -0.57
N LEU A 251 33.62 5.41 0.24
CA LEU A 251 32.71 6.49 0.65
C LEU A 251 33.33 7.42 1.70
N GLN A 252 34.37 6.98 2.41
CA GLN A 252 35.01 7.78 3.46
C GLN A 252 35.65 9.07 2.90
N ARG A 253 36.00 9.08 1.61
CA ARG A 253 36.53 10.24 0.89
C ARG A 253 35.58 11.44 0.85
N PHE A 254 34.27 11.22 1.06
CA PHE A 254 33.24 12.27 1.06
C PHE A 254 32.93 12.81 2.47
N GLY A 255 33.77 12.49 3.47
CA GLY A 255 33.64 12.96 4.84
C GLY A 255 32.29 12.61 5.46
N THR A 256 31.68 13.57 6.16
CA THR A 256 30.37 13.38 6.84
C THR A 256 29.25 12.93 5.91
N MET A 257 29.24 13.39 4.65
CA MET A 257 28.25 12.94 3.65
C MET A 257 28.44 11.46 3.32
N GLY A 258 29.69 11.04 3.15
CA GLY A 258 30.06 9.64 2.93
C GLY A 258 29.62 8.71 4.06
N THR A 259 29.77 9.15 5.31
CA THR A 259 29.31 8.39 6.49
C THR A 259 27.79 8.15 6.46
N PHE A 260 26.99 9.17 6.09
CA PHE A 260 25.55 9.01 5.95
C PHE A 260 25.18 8.05 4.82
N ILE A 261 25.80 8.18 3.65
CA ILE A 261 25.56 7.27 2.51
C ILE A 261 25.91 5.82 2.89
N ASN A 262 27.02 5.60 3.59
CA ASN A 262 27.43 4.27 4.05
C ASN A 262 26.39 3.67 5.02
N ASN A 263 25.87 4.48 5.95
CA ASN A 263 24.80 4.06 6.85
C ASN A 263 23.51 3.71 6.09
N ASP A 264 23.14 4.49 5.08
CA ASP A 264 21.96 4.19 4.25
C ASP A 264 22.13 2.93 3.40
N ILE A 265 23.31 2.66 2.86
CA ILE A 265 23.59 1.41 2.14
C ILE A 265 23.49 0.22 3.09
N ARG A 266 24.05 0.34 4.31
CA ARG A 266 23.92 -0.69 5.36
C ARG A 266 22.45 -0.90 5.74
N LEU A 267 21.68 0.18 5.86
CA LEU A 267 20.25 0.14 6.13
C LEU A 267 19.53 -0.66 5.04
N LEU A 268 19.75 -0.34 3.76
CA LEU A 268 19.16 -1.03 2.61
C LEU A 268 19.54 -2.52 2.56
N ARG A 269 20.77 -2.87 2.96
CA ARG A 269 21.26 -4.26 2.99
C ARG A 269 20.80 -5.08 4.20
N ARG A 270 20.46 -4.46 5.32
CA ARG A 270 20.19 -5.18 6.59
C ARG A 270 18.73 -5.14 7.02
N SER A 271 18.08 -3.98 6.90
CA SER A 271 16.71 -3.80 7.37
C SER A 271 15.72 -4.54 6.48
N LYS A 272 14.81 -5.32 7.10
CA LYS A 272 13.70 -5.98 6.39
C LYS A 272 12.82 -4.92 5.69
N ALA A 273 12.51 -3.81 6.37
CA ALA A 273 11.72 -2.71 5.83
C ALA A 273 12.40 -2.01 4.63
N ALA A 274 13.70 -1.75 4.72
CA ALA A 274 14.45 -1.07 3.67
C ALA A 274 14.64 -1.98 2.43
N LYS A 275 14.84 -3.29 2.62
CA LYS A 275 14.87 -4.28 1.54
C LYS A 275 13.54 -4.35 0.78
N VAL A 276 12.42 -4.38 1.49
CA VAL A 276 11.09 -4.35 0.85
C VAL A 276 10.93 -3.09 0.02
N THR A 277 11.36 -1.94 0.54
CA THR A 277 11.33 -0.66 -0.21
C THR A 277 12.19 -0.73 -1.47
N LEU A 278 13.38 -1.33 -1.39
CA LEU A 278 14.25 -1.55 -2.54
C LEU A 278 13.61 -2.49 -3.57
N TYR A 279 13.09 -3.65 -3.18
CA TYR A 279 12.44 -4.58 -4.11
C TYR A 279 11.18 -3.99 -4.75
N MET A 280 10.37 -3.27 -3.98
CA MET A 280 9.21 -2.55 -4.53
C MET A 280 9.63 -1.45 -5.50
N SER A 281 10.75 -0.76 -5.24
CA SER A 281 11.29 0.22 -6.17
C SER A 281 11.74 -0.38 -7.50
N ILE A 282 12.24 -1.62 -7.49
CA ILE A 282 12.56 -2.37 -8.71
C ILE A 282 11.27 -2.76 -9.43
N ALA A 283 10.20 -3.15 -8.72
CA ALA A 283 8.91 -3.46 -9.33
C ALA A 283 8.33 -2.26 -10.11
N PHE A 284 8.56 -1.02 -9.66
CA PHE A 284 8.16 0.18 -10.40
C PHE A 284 8.83 0.32 -11.77
N LEU A 285 10.00 -0.29 -12.01
CA LEU A 285 10.60 -0.32 -13.35
C LEU A 285 9.69 -1.01 -14.37
N PHE A 286 8.88 -1.97 -13.94
CA PHE A 286 7.93 -2.71 -14.79
C PHE A 286 6.57 -2.02 -14.91
N TYR A 287 6.36 -0.91 -14.19
CA TYR A 287 5.07 -0.21 -14.18
C TYR A 287 4.68 0.31 -15.56
N GLY A 288 5.66 0.69 -16.39
CA GLY A 288 5.44 1.09 -17.78
C GLY A 288 4.78 0.03 -18.65
N LEU A 289 5.06 -1.26 -18.40
CA LEU A 289 4.51 -2.38 -19.18
C LEU A 289 2.99 -2.46 -19.12
N LEU A 290 2.37 -1.96 -18.04
CA LEU A 290 0.91 -1.93 -17.87
C LEU A 290 0.23 -0.90 -18.79
N PHE A 291 0.93 0.17 -19.16
CA PHE A 291 0.36 1.31 -19.88
C PHE A 291 0.83 1.40 -21.34
N PHE A 292 1.97 0.78 -21.66
CA PHE A 292 2.52 0.81 -23.01
C PHE A 292 1.89 -0.25 -23.94
N ASN A 293 1.18 -1.24 -23.39
CA ASN A 293 0.43 -2.25 -24.16
C ASN A 293 -1.09 -2.05 -24.03
N GLY A 294 -1.79 -1.80 -25.15
CA GLY A 294 -3.26 -1.88 -25.23
C GLY A 294 -4.05 -0.58 -25.01
N ALA A 295 -5.22 -0.68 -24.39
CA ALA A 295 -6.29 0.33 -24.39
C ALA A 295 -5.99 1.67 -23.67
N TYR A 296 -4.88 1.77 -22.92
CA TYR A 296 -4.52 2.95 -22.11
C TYR A 296 -3.40 3.81 -22.70
N GLN A 297 -3.18 3.77 -24.02
CA GLN A 297 -2.10 4.47 -24.72
C GLN A 297 -2.26 5.99 -24.88
N THR A 298 -3.02 6.66 -24.00
CA THR A 298 -3.03 8.13 -24.02
C THR A 298 -1.67 8.67 -23.58
N ASP A 299 -1.19 9.73 -24.22
CA ASP A 299 0.15 10.27 -23.93
C ASP A 299 0.31 10.76 -22.48
N PHE A 300 -0.81 11.12 -21.85
CA PHE A 300 -0.88 11.41 -20.42
C PHE A 300 -0.57 10.20 -19.55
N MET A 301 -1.15 9.04 -19.87
CA MET A 301 -0.88 7.80 -19.15
C MET A 301 0.54 7.31 -19.42
N LYS A 302 1.07 7.53 -20.63
CA LYS A 302 2.48 7.25 -20.94
C LYS A 302 3.42 8.07 -20.05
N LEU A 303 3.20 9.38 -19.93
CA LEU A 303 4.00 10.24 -19.06
C LEU A 303 3.85 9.86 -17.58
N PHE A 304 2.61 9.60 -17.15
CA PHE A 304 2.34 9.15 -15.80
C PHE A 304 3.16 7.92 -15.46
N ALA A 305 3.10 6.88 -16.30
CA ALA A 305 3.89 5.67 -16.12
C ALA A 305 5.41 5.94 -16.15
N ALA A 306 5.88 6.81 -17.05
CA ALA A 306 7.28 7.21 -17.16
C ALA A 306 7.84 7.85 -15.87
N ILE A 307 7.04 8.66 -15.16
CA ILE A 307 7.42 9.25 -13.86
C ILE A 307 7.63 8.15 -12.81
N PHE A 308 6.84 7.08 -12.82
CA PHE A 308 7.00 5.96 -11.89
C PHE A 308 8.20 5.08 -12.22
N VAL A 309 8.43 4.78 -13.50
CA VAL A 309 9.54 3.93 -13.97
C VAL A 309 10.88 4.44 -13.44
N THR A 310 11.11 5.75 -13.49
CA THR A 310 12.37 6.36 -13.02
C THR A 310 12.33 6.81 -11.56
N GLY A 311 11.14 6.96 -10.97
CA GLY A 311 10.91 7.58 -9.66
C GLY A 311 10.57 6.61 -8.52
N GLY A 312 10.45 5.31 -8.77
CA GLY A 312 9.96 4.34 -7.77
C GLY A 312 10.71 4.38 -6.43
N PHE A 313 12.04 4.35 -6.46
CA PHE A 313 12.85 4.42 -5.23
C PHE A 313 12.74 5.78 -4.55
N MET A 314 12.76 6.86 -5.32
CA MET A 314 12.58 8.22 -4.81
C MET A 314 11.28 8.32 -4.02
N MET A 315 10.15 7.88 -4.59
CA MET A 315 8.85 7.94 -3.94
C MET A 315 8.80 7.09 -2.66
N MET A 316 9.33 5.87 -2.69
CA MET A 316 9.25 4.94 -1.56
C MET A 316 10.24 5.26 -0.43
N PHE A 317 11.46 5.66 -0.77
CA PHE A 317 12.52 5.95 0.21
C PHE A 317 12.54 7.43 0.61
N GLY A 318 12.47 8.35 -0.35
CA GLY A 318 12.68 9.78 -0.12
C GLY A 318 11.59 10.45 0.70
N GLN A 319 10.31 10.07 0.51
CA GLN A 319 9.17 10.61 1.29
C GLN A 319 9.25 10.22 2.78
N ARG A 320 10.15 9.29 3.13
CA ARG A 320 10.38 8.77 4.48
C ARG A 320 11.67 9.28 5.10
N VAL A 321 12.35 10.27 4.51
CA VAL A 321 13.49 10.94 5.14
C VAL A 321 12.97 12.05 6.07
N PRO A 322 13.15 12.00 7.41
CA PRO A 322 14.19 11.27 8.14
C PRO A 322 13.69 10.09 8.98
N ALA A 323 12.48 9.59 8.72
CA ALA A 323 11.89 8.45 9.43
C ALA A 323 12.72 7.17 9.39
N TRP A 324 13.56 6.97 8.36
CA TRP A 324 14.53 5.88 8.31
C TRP A 324 15.56 5.90 9.44
N ASP A 325 15.85 7.10 9.97
CA ASP A 325 16.80 7.34 11.04
C ASP A 325 16.10 7.50 12.40
N SER A 326 14.80 7.19 12.53
CA SER A 326 13.97 7.56 13.68
C SER A 326 14.47 7.06 15.03
N SER A 327 15.10 5.88 15.08
CA SER A 327 15.60 5.26 16.32
C SER A 327 16.77 6.03 16.95
N TYR A 328 17.67 6.60 16.14
CA TYR A 328 18.83 7.37 16.59
C TYR A 328 18.73 8.87 16.25
N TYR A 329 17.61 9.31 15.67
CA TYR A 329 17.34 10.71 15.35
C TYR A 329 17.54 11.66 16.56
N PRO A 330 17.12 11.31 17.80
CA PRO A 330 17.40 12.15 18.96
C PRO A 330 18.90 12.40 19.20
N LEU A 331 19.72 11.35 19.08
CA LEU A 331 21.17 11.45 19.23
C LEU A 331 21.78 12.27 18.08
N MET A 332 21.36 12.03 16.84
CA MET A 332 21.85 12.81 15.69
C MET A 332 21.58 14.31 15.86
N MET A 333 20.47 14.67 16.52
CA MET A 333 20.06 16.05 16.73
C MET A 333 20.75 16.78 17.87
N THR A 334 21.52 16.08 18.72
CA THR A 334 22.41 16.67 19.72
C THR A 334 23.83 16.88 19.20
N GLN A 335 24.21 16.15 18.14
CA GLN A 335 25.50 16.28 17.49
C GLN A 335 25.56 17.51 16.57
N GLN A 336 26.75 18.04 16.32
CA GLN A 336 27.00 19.15 15.39
C GLN A 336 26.97 18.68 13.92
N VAL A 337 25.88 18.04 13.50
CA VAL A 337 25.70 17.60 12.10
C VAL A 337 25.03 18.71 11.29
N PRO A 338 25.65 19.20 10.20
CA PRO A 338 24.99 20.15 9.31
C PRO A 338 23.81 19.47 8.59
N TYR A 339 22.59 19.90 8.87
CA TYR A 339 21.36 19.40 8.21
C TYR A 339 21.48 19.37 6.68
N LYS A 340 22.16 20.37 6.09
CA LYS A 340 22.40 20.43 4.65
C LYS A 340 23.19 19.22 4.14
N LYS A 341 24.25 18.81 4.84
CA LYS A 341 25.06 17.64 4.47
C LYS A 341 24.29 16.33 4.65
N PHE A 342 23.49 16.22 5.71
CA PHE A 342 22.59 15.08 5.92
C PHE A 342 21.58 14.93 4.77
N LEU A 343 20.88 16.01 4.39
CA LEU A 343 19.90 15.95 3.30
C LEU A 343 20.55 15.73 1.93
N MET A 344 21.74 16.30 1.69
CA MET A 344 22.50 16.04 0.47
C MET A 344 22.90 14.57 0.34
N ALA A 345 23.28 13.90 1.43
CA ALA A 345 23.58 12.46 1.42
C ALA A 345 22.36 11.61 1.02
N LYS A 346 21.18 11.92 1.57
CA LYS A 346 19.93 11.24 1.23
C LYS A 346 19.55 11.48 -0.24
N TRP A 347 19.68 12.72 -0.69
CA TRP A 347 19.40 13.10 -2.06
C TRP A 347 20.35 12.46 -3.08
N SER A 348 21.64 12.33 -2.77
CA SER A 348 22.59 11.65 -3.68
C SER A 348 22.23 10.19 -3.91
N LEU A 349 21.71 9.51 -2.89
CA LEU A 349 21.22 8.13 -3.01
C LEU A 349 19.97 8.07 -3.91
N ILE A 350 19.05 9.03 -3.75
CA ILE A 350 17.86 9.17 -4.60
C ILE A 350 18.27 9.40 -6.07
N ILE A 351 19.20 10.31 -6.35
CA ILE A 351 19.67 10.56 -7.72
C ILE A 351 20.31 9.33 -8.32
N LEU A 352 21.18 8.66 -7.56
CA LEU A 352 21.84 7.44 -8.04
C LEU A 352 20.79 6.41 -8.48
N SER A 353 19.71 6.25 -7.70
CA SER A 353 18.63 5.36 -8.09
C SER A 353 17.86 5.82 -9.33
N ILE A 354 17.62 7.13 -9.50
CA ILE A 354 16.95 7.66 -10.70
C ILE A 354 17.81 7.41 -11.93
N LEU A 355 19.14 7.64 -11.84
CA LEU A 355 20.07 7.38 -12.94
C LEU A 355 20.13 5.90 -13.30
N ILE A 356 20.18 5.01 -12.32
CA ILE A 356 20.08 3.56 -12.55
C ILE A 356 18.75 3.22 -13.24
N GLY A 357 17.64 3.79 -12.78
CA GLY A 357 16.33 3.61 -13.39
C GLY A 357 16.28 4.09 -14.85
N MET A 358 16.89 5.24 -15.16
CA MET A 358 17.00 5.75 -16.52
C MET A 358 17.83 4.82 -17.42
N ILE A 359 18.95 4.28 -16.92
CA ILE A 359 19.76 3.31 -17.67
C ILE A 359 18.98 2.02 -17.91
N LEU A 360 18.35 1.45 -16.87
CA LEU A 360 17.56 0.22 -17.01
C LEU A 360 16.33 0.41 -17.91
N SER A 361 15.79 1.64 -17.96
CA SER A 361 14.67 1.98 -18.83
C SER A 361 15.00 1.98 -20.32
N THR A 362 16.27 1.80 -20.70
CA THR A 362 16.66 1.57 -22.11
C THR A 362 15.92 0.38 -22.74
N ALA A 363 15.52 -0.62 -21.94
CA ALA A 363 14.68 -1.72 -22.41
C ALA A 363 13.34 -1.25 -23.01
N TYR A 364 12.83 -0.08 -22.62
CA TYR A 364 11.60 0.49 -23.18
C TYR A 364 11.74 1.00 -24.61
N LEU A 365 12.96 1.06 -25.17
CA LEU A 365 13.17 1.29 -26.60
C LEU A 365 12.41 0.29 -27.48
N TYR A 366 12.17 -0.93 -26.97
CA TYR A 366 11.37 -1.94 -27.65
C TYR A 366 9.96 -1.46 -28.02
N PHE A 367 9.35 -0.59 -27.22
CA PHE A 367 8.01 -0.04 -27.47
C PHE A 367 8.01 1.19 -28.37
N GLY A 368 9.19 1.69 -28.76
CA GLY A 368 9.36 2.82 -29.67
C GLY A 368 10.10 4.01 -29.07
N TRP A 369 10.61 4.85 -29.97
CA TRP A 369 11.46 5.99 -29.64
C TRP A 369 10.75 7.04 -28.77
N GLU A 370 9.47 7.32 -29.07
CA GLU A 370 8.67 8.29 -28.34
C GLU A 370 8.50 7.93 -26.86
N ILE A 371 8.24 6.66 -26.57
CA ILE A 371 8.06 6.16 -25.20
C ILE A 371 9.37 6.29 -24.43
N TYR A 372 10.47 5.84 -25.04
CA TYR A 372 11.79 5.95 -24.42
C TYR A 372 12.17 7.39 -24.11
N LEU A 373 12.00 8.32 -25.05
CA LEU A 373 12.25 9.74 -24.82
C LEU A 373 11.37 10.31 -23.70
N THR A 374 10.10 9.90 -23.63
CA THR A 374 9.19 10.31 -22.55
C THR A 374 9.70 9.83 -21.20
N VAL A 375 10.20 8.60 -21.11
CA VAL A 375 10.82 8.06 -19.89
C VAL A 375 12.08 8.82 -19.50
N LEU A 376 12.93 9.20 -20.47
CA LEU A 376 14.09 10.05 -20.21
C LEU A 376 13.70 11.45 -19.72
N GLY A 377 12.74 12.10 -20.36
CA GLY A 377 12.24 13.42 -19.95
C GLY A 377 11.65 13.39 -18.54
N ALA A 378 10.86 12.35 -18.22
CA ALA A 378 10.34 12.14 -16.87
C ALA A 378 11.46 11.85 -15.84
N GLY A 379 12.49 11.11 -16.24
CA GLY A 379 13.68 10.85 -15.41
C GLY A 379 14.44 12.14 -15.07
N LEU A 380 14.65 13.02 -16.05
CA LEU A 380 15.25 14.33 -15.82
C LEU A 380 14.40 15.22 -14.91
N TYR A 381 13.08 15.23 -15.11
CA TYR A 381 12.15 15.93 -14.24
C TYR A 381 12.18 15.36 -12.80
N ASN A 382 12.26 14.03 -12.66
CA ASN A 382 12.39 13.39 -11.35
C ASN A 382 13.69 13.80 -10.65
N LEU A 383 14.79 13.84 -11.40
CA LEU A 383 16.11 14.22 -10.92
C LEU A 383 16.12 15.67 -10.40
N GLY A 384 15.54 16.60 -11.13
CA GLY A 384 15.63 18.04 -10.86
C GLY A 384 14.44 18.69 -10.15
N VAL A 385 13.29 18.04 -10.03
CA VAL A 385 12.10 18.63 -9.39
C VAL A 385 11.52 17.68 -8.34
N ASN A 386 11.12 16.46 -8.74
CA ASN A 386 10.45 15.57 -7.79
C ASN A 386 11.36 15.10 -6.67
N SER A 387 12.67 14.98 -6.89
CA SER A 387 13.63 14.62 -5.83
C SER A 387 13.59 15.62 -4.66
N TYR A 388 13.45 16.92 -4.95
CA TYR A 388 13.34 17.98 -3.95
C TYR A 388 11.98 17.99 -3.26
N LEU A 389 10.89 17.92 -4.02
CA LEU A 389 9.54 17.86 -3.47
C LEU A 389 9.37 16.64 -2.56
N THR A 390 10.04 15.54 -2.90
CA THR A 390 9.97 14.29 -2.13
C THR A 390 10.66 14.44 -0.77
N LEU A 391 11.83 15.08 -0.74
CA LEU A 391 12.51 15.42 0.52
C LEU A 391 11.71 16.43 1.33
N LEU A 392 11.09 17.42 0.68
CA LEU A 392 10.18 18.34 1.36
C LEU A 392 9.01 17.60 2.02
N ALA A 393 8.41 16.62 1.33
CA ALA A 393 7.36 15.77 1.90
C ALA A 393 7.86 15.01 3.13
N GLY A 394 9.08 14.48 3.07
CA GLY A 394 9.74 13.79 4.18
C GLY A 394 9.86 14.65 5.45
N ALA A 395 10.05 15.97 5.34
CA ALA A 395 10.10 16.87 6.49
C ALA A 395 8.81 16.87 7.33
N TYR A 396 7.68 16.57 6.69
CA TYR A 396 6.38 16.48 7.36
C TYR A 396 6.04 15.06 7.79
N ASN A 397 6.78 14.05 7.33
CA ASN A 397 6.60 12.66 7.74
C ASN A 397 7.13 12.43 9.16
N LYS A 398 6.20 12.21 10.09
CA LYS A 398 6.47 12.09 11.54
C LYS A 398 6.21 10.69 12.08
N GLN A 399 6.11 9.70 11.21
CA GLN A 399 5.93 8.30 11.60
C GLN A 399 7.30 7.64 11.69
N ALA A 400 7.62 7.05 12.84
CA ALA A 400 8.84 6.26 12.98
C ALA A 400 8.69 4.94 12.23
N ILE A 401 9.79 4.44 11.67
CA ILE A 401 9.81 3.19 10.94
C ILE A 401 10.44 2.12 11.83
N ASP A 402 9.70 1.02 12.03
CA ASP A 402 10.29 -0.18 12.60
C ASP A 402 11.12 -0.90 11.52
N LEU A 403 12.45 -0.81 11.65
CA LEU A 403 13.42 -1.37 10.69
C LEU A 403 13.38 -2.90 10.61
N ASN A 404 12.89 -3.57 11.66
CA ASN A 404 12.78 -5.03 11.73
C ASN A 404 11.42 -5.52 11.26
N SER A 405 10.46 -4.62 11.08
CA SER A 405 9.17 -4.97 10.52
C SER A 405 9.28 -5.24 9.02
N THR A 406 8.82 -6.41 8.59
CA THR A 406 8.39 -6.63 7.19
C THR A 406 6.98 -6.07 7.06
N ALA A 407 6.79 -4.79 7.39
CA ALA A 407 5.50 -4.16 7.30
C ALA A 407 4.96 -4.33 5.87
N LYS A 408 3.91 -5.13 5.75
CA LYS A 408 3.40 -5.61 4.45
C LYS A 408 2.63 -4.54 3.67
N SER A 409 2.28 -3.44 4.33
CA SER A 409 1.53 -2.36 3.71
C SER A 409 2.47 -1.30 3.14
N PHE A 410 2.04 -0.67 2.03
CA PHE A 410 2.70 0.45 1.36
C PHE A 410 3.06 1.63 2.30
N GLY A 411 2.48 1.67 3.51
CA GLY A 411 2.71 2.66 4.56
C GLY A 411 3.56 2.21 5.76
N GLY A 412 4.27 1.08 5.69
CA GLY A 412 5.14 0.68 6.81
C GLY A 412 4.37 0.23 8.06
N GLY A 413 3.19 -0.37 7.89
CA GLY A 413 2.49 -1.05 8.99
C GLY A 413 1.76 -0.10 9.94
N LYS A 414 1.66 1.19 9.59
CA LYS A 414 0.76 2.16 10.21
C LYS A 414 0.03 2.89 9.10
N ASN A 415 -1.28 2.67 8.97
CA ASN A 415 -2.14 3.39 8.04
C ASN A 415 -2.36 4.81 8.56
N SER A 416 -1.30 5.60 8.49
CA SER A 416 -1.31 6.94 8.99
C SER A 416 -1.17 7.85 7.77
N PHE A 417 -2.31 8.31 7.29
CA PHE A 417 -2.40 9.26 6.20
C PHE A 417 -1.80 10.60 6.67
N ASN A 418 -0.58 10.88 6.26
CA ASN A 418 0.01 12.19 6.47
C ASN A 418 -0.45 13.11 5.34
N MET A 419 -1.53 13.85 5.59
CA MET A 419 -2.15 14.67 4.56
C MET A 419 -1.22 15.75 3.98
N LYS A 420 -0.25 16.25 4.75
CA LYS A 420 0.76 17.18 4.23
C LYS A 420 1.65 16.51 3.19
N VAL A 421 2.01 15.24 3.41
CA VAL A 421 2.75 14.43 2.43
C VAL A 421 1.88 14.22 1.18
N LEU A 422 0.58 13.93 1.33
CA LEU A 422 -0.34 13.79 0.20
C LEU A 422 -0.49 15.10 -0.60
N LEU A 423 -0.65 16.23 0.08
CA LEU A 423 -0.73 17.55 -0.57
C LEU A 423 0.55 17.89 -1.33
N ILE A 424 1.71 17.50 -0.83
CA ILE A 424 2.99 17.68 -1.53
C ILE A 424 3.14 16.67 -2.69
N ALA A 425 2.50 15.51 -2.62
CA ALA A 425 2.46 14.55 -3.72
C ALA A 425 1.62 15.07 -4.91
N ILE A 426 0.62 15.92 -4.70
CA ILE A 426 -0.19 16.49 -5.79
C ILE A 426 0.69 17.26 -6.79
N PRO A 427 1.51 18.26 -6.40
CA PRO A 427 2.45 18.91 -7.32
C PRO A 427 3.41 17.93 -8.01
N GLN A 428 3.84 16.86 -7.34
CA GLN A 428 4.77 15.89 -7.94
C GLN A 428 4.18 15.17 -9.17
N MET A 429 2.86 14.99 -9.18
CA MET A 429 2.15 14.29 -10.25
C MET A 429 1.49 15.27 -11.23
N VAL A 430 0.82 16.30 -10.73
CA VAL A 430 0.03 17.22 -11.55
C VAL A 430 0.90 18.22 -12.30
N LEU A 431 1.96 18.75 -11.69
CA LEU A 431 2.83 19.73 -12.34
C LEU A 431 3.46 19.21 -13.65
N PRO A 432 4.11 18.02 -13.68
CA PRO A 432 4.68 17.53 -14.94
C PRO A 432 3.59 17.22 -15.96
N MET A 433 2.43 16.72 -15.53
CA MET A 433 1.31 16.44 -16.44
C MET A 433 0.74 17.73 -17.04
N ALA A 434 0.60 18.80 -16.27
CA ALA A 434 0.10 20.09 -16.73
C ALA A 434 1.07 20.75 -17.72
N VAL A 435 2.36 20.79 -17.40
CA VAL A 435 3.39 21.32 -18.32
C VAL A 435 3.38 20.52 -19.63
N PHE A 436 3.38 19.19 -19.53
CA PHE A 436 3.33 18.33 -20.70
C PHE A 436 2.07 18.56 -21.54
N ALA A 437 0.90 18.68 -20.91
CA ALA A 437 -0.37 18.96 -21.59
C ALA A 437 -0.30 20.22 -22.45
N ILE A 438 0.13 21.32 -21.82
CA ILE A 438 0.15 22.65 -22.41
C ILE A 438 1.15 22.69 -23.56
N VAL A 439 2.38 22.22 -23.33
CA VAL A 439 3.42 22.26 -24.36
C VAL A 439 3.09 21.30 -25.51
N LYS A 440 2.50 20.13 -25.22
CA LYS A 440 2.10 19.18 -26.25
C LYS A 440 1.01 19.78 -27.15
N TYR A 441 0.02 20.44 -26.57
CA TYR A 441 -1.06 21.08 -27.33
C TYR A 441 -0.52 22.16 -28.27
N LEU A 442 0.49 22.93 -27.84
CA LEU A 442 1.03 24.06 -28.61
C LEU A 442 2.13 23.66 -29.61
N PHE A 443 3.01 22.71 -29.25
CA PHE A 443 4.26 22.43 -29.96
C PHE A 443 4.51 20.93 -30.24
N GLY A 444 3.58 20.06 -29.87
CA GLY A 444 3.66 18.62 -30.13
C GLY A 444 4.47 17.83 -29.09
N MET A 445 4.57 16.52 -29.33
CA MET A 445 5.06 15.52 -28.36
C MET A 445 6.54 15.74 -27.97
N TYR A 446 7.43 15.90 -28.94
CA TYR A 446 8.86 16.06 -28.67
C TYR A 446 9.18 17.34 -27.90
N ALA A 447 8.48 18.44 -28.21
CA ALA A 447 8.64 19.70 -27.48
C ALA A 447 8.16 19.56 -26.02
N ALA A 448 7.09 18.81 -25.77
CA ALA A 448 6.59 18.55 -24.42
C ALA A 448 7.59 17.75 -23.58
N VAL A 449 8.18 16.70 -24.16
CA VAL A 449 9.24 15.92 -23.51
C VAL A 449 10.49 16.77 -23.25
N ALA A 450 10.90 17.58 -24.22
CA ALA A 450 12.03 18.49 -24.07
C ALA A 450 11.79 19.52 -22.95
N ALA A 451 10.58 20.09 -22.85
CA ALA A 451 10.22 21.03 -21.79
C ALA A 451 10.32 20.39 -20.39
N LEU A 452 9.91 19.13 -20.23
CA LEU A 452 10.10 18.39 -18.97
C LEU A 452 11.57 18.18 -18.64
N GLY A 453 12.37 17.80 -19.65
CA GLY A 453 13.82 17.64 -19.50
C GLY A 453 14.50 18.95 -19.09
N LEU A 454 14.11 20.08 -19.71
CA LEU A 454 14.62 21.41 -19.39
C LEU A 454 14.23 21.85 -17.98
N LEU A 455 12.99 21.64 -17.55
CA LEU A 455 12.57 21.91 -16.17
C LEU A 455 13.40 21.11 -15.16
N GLY A 456 13.65 19.83 -15.46
CA GLY A 456 14.54 18.99 -14.67
C GLY A 456 15.97 19.55 -14.61
N ALA A 457 16.55 19.91 -15.75
CA ALA A 457 17.90 20.46 -15.81
C ALA A 457 18.03 21.78 -15.02
N VAL A 458 17.07 22.70 -15.19
CA VAL A 458 17.04 23.98 -14.46
C VAL A 458 16.89 23.73 -12.96
N GLY A 459 15.97 22.86 -12.55
CA GLY A 459 15.80 22.50 -11.14
C GLY A 459 17.07 21.93 -10.52
N PHE A 460 17.79 21.09 -11.25
CA PHE A 460 19.07 20.54 -10.80
C PHE A 460 20.17 21.60 -10.67
N MET A 461 20.23 22.59 -11.58
CA MET A 461 21.17 23.72 -11.46
C MET A 461 20.88 24.57 -10.21
N LEU A 462 19.60 24.73 -9.86
CA LEU A 462 19.14 25.46 -8.68
C LEU A 462 19.26 24.68 -7.36
N ARG A 463 19.92 23.51 -7.36
CA ARG A 463 20.01 22.61 -6.18
C ARG A 463 20.35 23.33 -4.89
N ASN A 464 21.36 24.19 -4.90
CA ASN A 464 21.90 24.78 -3.67
C ASN A 464 20.87 25.70 -3.02
N TYR A 465 20.17 26.49 -3.83
CA TYR A 465 19.12 27.39 -3.38
C TYR A 465 17.91 26.62 -2.84
N ILE A 466 17.44 25.60 -3.57
CA ILE A 466 16.31 24.76 -3.15
C ILE A 466 16.65 24.02 -1.84
N PHE A 467 17.86 23.50 -1.69
CA PHE A 467 18.31 22.87 -0.45
C PHE A 467 18.28 23.82 0.75
N ASP A 468 18.65 25.09 0.57
CA ASP A 468 18.62 26.05 1.67
C ASP A 468 17.18 26.35 2.13
N LEU A 469 16.20 26.32 1.22
CA LEU A 469 14.77 26.38 1.56
C LEU A 469 14.31 25.13 2.30
N ILE A 470 14.63 23.94 1.79
CA ILE A 470 14.25 22.66 2.43
C ILE A 470 14.86 22.55 3.83
N VAL A 471 16.13 22.92 4.00
CA VAL A 471 16.81 22.91 5.31
C VAL A 471 16.10 23.80 6.32
N LYS A 472 15.59 24.98 5.92
CA LYS A 472 14.77 25.82 6.80
C LYS A 472 13.52 25.07 7.27
N VAL A 473 12.81 24.39 6.37
CA VAL A 473 11.62 23.59 6.73
C VAL A 473 11.99 22.47 7.71
N TYR A 474 13.04 21.70 7.45
CA TYR A 474 13.49 20.65 8.38
C TYR A 474 13.86 21.19 9.76
N LYS A 475 14.52 22.36 9.83
CA LYS A 475 14.82 23.03 11.10
C LYS A 475 13.55 23.44 11.86
N THR A 476 12.54 23.99 11.17
CA THR A 476 11.26 24.35 11.79
C THR A 476 10.50 23.13 12.33
N GLN A 477 10.57 22.00 11.62
CA GLN A 477 9.87 20.77 12.03
C GLN A 477 10.65 19.95 13.07
N LYS A 478 11.96 20.21 13.28
CA LYS A 478 12.90 19.44 14.13
C LYS A 478 12.28 18.94 15.43
N TYR A 479 11.77 19.84 16.28
CA TYR A 479 11.26 19.49 17.61
C TYR A 479 9.99 18.65 17.55
N SER A 480 9.08 18.98 16.62
CA SER A 480 7.85 18.21 16.45
C SER A 480 8.13 16.79 15.92
N THR A 481 9.15 16.62 15.07
CA THR A 481 9.61 15.31 14.59
C THR A 481 10.27 14.51 15.70
N LEU A 482 11.12 15.15 16.53
CA LEU A 482 11.71 14.51 17.71
C LEU A 482 10.65 14.01 18.70
N GLN A 483 9.65 14.83 18.99
CA GLN A 483 8.56 14.45 19.88
C GLN A 483 7.74 13.29 19.30
N ALA A 484 7.49 13.29 17.99
CA ALA A 484 6.74 12.22 17.33
C ALA A 484 7.49 10.88 17.37
N PHE A 485 8.79 10.87 17.03
CA PHE A 485 9.60 9.64 17.08
C PHE A 485 9.77 9.11 18.51
N LYS A 486 9.77 9.97 19.54
CA LYS A 486 9.79 9.54 20.95
C LYS A 486 8.47 8.95 21.44
N LYS A 487 7.32 9.33 20.89
CA LYS A 487 6.00 8.81 21.31
C LYS A 487 5.73 7.40 20.80
N GLU A 488 6.47 6.95 19.78
CA GLU A 488 6.28 5.63 19.17
C GLU A 488 7.24 4.55 19.69
N ASN A 489 8.26 4.94 20.46
CA ASN A 489 9.08 4.06 21.30
C ASN A 489 8.46 3.99 22.70
#